data_AF-A0A7S1D4J5-F1
#
_entry.id   AF-A0A7S1D4J5-F1
#
_cell.length_a   1.000
_cell.length_b   1.000
_cell.length_c   1.000
_cell.angle_alpha   90.00
_cell.angle_beta   90.00
_cell.angle_gamma   90.00
#
_symmetry.space_group_name_H-M   'P 1'
#
loop_
_entity.id
_entity.type
_entity.pdbx_description
1 polymer ?
#
loop_
_entity_poly.entity_id
_entity_poly.type
_entity_poly.pdbx_seq_one_letter_code
_entity_poly.pdbx_strand_id
1 'polypeptide(L)'
;HSWCCRQHSAQNVSTCLTFLLLLCIATTLAQQNHRGCLVCGEYGPSVVPWPDKSIRVSGIPLDSCGQVEATTALLRPESTLCDTVQSIGSFCGCNVSPTSCSLCWDQTSQVTNRTLELPSYPADDFLATSLPEASLTCETLEAVLHSIDKDDPKCHDAQFDVGELCGCPPNPTNRSRIPNPDDEDDQQQQLGDKDGEDDSTDSNRCSLCSNGDSAILYPDRPLNVADSTNISCMDWV
;
A
#
# COMPACT_ATOMS: atom_id res chain seq x y z
N HIS A 1 29.01 53.48 -7.20
CA HIS A 1 28.72 52.44 -8.21
C HIS A 1 27.37 52.74 -8.87
N SER A 2 27.32 53.77 -9.72
CA SER A 2 26.10 54.24 -10.37
C SER A 2 26.42 54.58 -11.81
N TRP A 3 26.45 53.58 -12.68
CA TRP A 3 26.66 53.73 -14.12
C TRP A 3 25.97 52.56 -14.82
N CYS A 4 24.69 52.71 -15.20
CA CYS A 4 24.08 51.85 -16.22
C CYS A 4 22.75 52.39 -16.79
N CYS A 5 22.64 53.69 -17.06
CA CYS A 5 21.50 54.22 -17.82
C CYS A 5 21.96 55.31 -18.80
N ARG A 6 22.38 54.92 -20.02
CA ARG A 6 22.37 55.84 -21.17
C ARG A 6 22.26 55.08 -22.49
N GLN A 7 21.37 55.60 -23.34
CA GLN A 7 21.07 55.26 -24.74
C GLN A 7 20.21 54.02 -25.00
N HIS A 8 18.89 54.26 -24.95
CA HIS A 8 17.81 53.39 -25.45
C HIS A 8 17.76 53.42 -26.98
N SER A 9 18.05 52.28 -27.62
CA SER A 9 17.35 51.92 -28.86
C SER A 9 16.03 51.23 -28.46
N ALA A 10 14.94 51.49 -29.20
CA ALA A 10 13.63 50.89 -28.92
C ALA A 10 13.65 49.35 -28.95
N GLN A 11 14.67 48.73 -29.54
CA GLN A 11 14.84 47.27 -29.59
C GLN A 11 15.28 46.67 -28.25
N ASN A 12 16.01 47.41 -27.41
CA ASN A 12 16.49 46.90 -26.11
C ASN A 12 15.40 46.87 -25.02
N VAL A 13 14.32 47.65 -25.19
CA VAL A 13 13.19 47.65 -24.25
C VAL A 13 12.38 46.37 -24.39
N SER A 14 12.21 45.88 -25.62
CA SER A 14 11.41 44.70 -25.91
C SER A 14 12.06 43.42 -25.38
N THR A 15 13.38 43.26 -25.54
CA THR A 15 14.12 42.08 -25.05
C THR A 15 14.20 42.03 -23.53
N CYS A 16 14.27 43.18 -22.85
CA CYS A 16 14.27 43.25 -21.39
C CYS A 16 12.90 42.84 -20.81
N LEU A 17 11.81 43.25 -21.47
CA LEU A 17 10.45 42.92 -21.07
C LEU A 17 10.15 41.42 -21.25
N THR A 18 10.62 40.79 -22.34
CA THR A 18 10.47 39.34 -22.53
C THR A 18 11.31 38.53 -21.54
N PHE A 19 12.52 38.99 -21.20
CA PHE A 19 13.34 38.33 -20.20
C PHE A 19 12.72 38.40 -18.79
N LEU A 20 12.18 39.56 -18.41
CA LEU A 20 11.46 39.72 -17.15
C LEU A 20 10.18 38.88 -17.11
N LEU A 21 9.45 38.79 -18.23
CA LEU A 21 8.27 37.93 -18.31
C LEU A 21 8.64 36.44 -18.17
N LEU A 22 9.71 36.00 -18.82
CA LEU A 22 10.23 34.62 -18.71
C LEU A 22 10.72 34.30 -17.30
N LEU A 23 11.42 35.23 -16.64
CA LEU A 23 11.83 35.09 -15.23
C LEU A 23 10.61 35.00 -14.30
N CYS A 24 9.59 35.82 -14.51
CA CYS A 24 8.34 35.75 -13.74
C CYS A 24 7.59 34.42 -13.96
N ILE A 25 7.56 33.89 -15.18
CA ILE A 25 6.93 32.59 -15.46
C ILE A 25 7.74 31.46 -14.82
N ALA A 26 9.08 31.52 -14.87
CA ALA A 26 9.93 30.52 -14.25
C ALA A 26 9.80 30.50 -12.71
N THR A 27 9.65 31.67 -12.08
CA THR A 27 9.46 31.74 -10.61
C THR A 27 8.07 31.32 -10.16
N THR A 28 7.02 31.63 -10.92
CA THR A 28 5.66 31.17 -10.57
C THR A 28 5.50 29.66 -10.73
N LEU A 29 6.14 29.04 -11.74
CA LEU A 29 6.18 27.58 -11.84
C LEU A 29 7.01 26.94 -10.71
N ALA A 30 8.09 27.57 -10.25
CA ALA A 30 8.87 27.07 -9.12
C ALA A 30 8.12 27.15 -7.79
N GLN A 31 7.25 28.16 -7.62
CA GLN A 31 6.50 28.36 -6.37
C GLN A 31 5.27 27.47 -6.22
N GLN A 32 4.75 26.89 -7.32
CA GLN A 32 3.67 25.89 -7.24
C GLN A 32 4.17 24.48 -6.93
N ASN A 33 5.47 24.19 -7.11
CA ASN A 33 6.05 22.85 -6.93
C ASN A 33 6.70 22.58 -5.56
N HIS A 34 6.55 23.47 -4.58
CA HIS A 34 7.14 23.31 -3.25
C HIS A 34 6.13 23.20 -2.11
N ARG A 35 4.88 22.85 -2.40
CA ARG A 35 4.03 22.29 -1.35
C ARG A 35 4.54 20.88 -1.12
N GLY A 36 5.10 20.61 0.06
CA GLY A 36 5.46 19.25 0.47
C GLY A 36 4.23 18.35 0.48
N CYS A 37 4.45 17.05 0.65
CA CYS A 37 3.34 16.12 0.82
C CYS A 37 2.46 16.53 2.01
N LEU A 38 1.14 16.56 1.81
CA LEU A 38 0.14 16.80 2.85
C LEU A 38 -0.56 15.49 3.17
N VAL A 39 -0.73 15.17 4.45
CA VAL A 39 -1.42 13.94 4.91
C VAL A 39 -2.87 13.89 4.43
N CYS A 40 -3.58 15.01 4.48
CA CYS A 40 -4.99 15.07 4.05
C CYS A 40 -5.19 15.33 2.55
N GLY A 41 -4.12 15.25 1.74
CA GLY A 41 -4.18 15.50 0.31
C GLY A 41 -4.69 16.91 -0.06
N GLU A 42 -5.13 17.06 -1.30
CA GLU A 42 -5.62 18.34 -1.84
C GLU A 42 -7.02 18.72 -1.33
N TYR A 43 -7.87 17.72 -1.04
CA TYR A 43 -9.27 17.91 -0.69
C TYR A 43 -9.55 17.96 0.82
N GLY A 44 -8.52 17.72 1.63
CA GLY A 44 -8.65 17.71 3.07
C GLY A 44 -8.24 19.03 3.74
N PRO A 45 -8.39 19.10 5.07
CA PRO A 45 -7.90 20.24 5.83
C PRO A 45 -6.38 20.36 5.71
N SER A 46 -5.86 21.59 5.75
CA SER A 46 -4.40 21.84 5.71
C SER A 46 -3.67 21.40 6.98
N VAL A 47 -4.41 21.01 8.02
CA VAL A 47 -3.90 20.51 9.29
C VAL A 47 -4.63 19.23 9.63
N VAL A 48 -3.89 18.23 10.09
CA VAL A 48 -4.46 16.94 10.49
C VAL A 48 -5.43 17.11 11.67
N PRO A 49 -6.70 16.64 11.56
CA PRO A 49 -7.70 16.83 12.61
C PRO A 49 -7.42 16.10 13.93
N TRP A 50 -6.78 14.92 13.88
CA TRP A 50 -6.48 14.10 15.06
C TRP A 50 -4.98 13.88 15.24
N PRO A 51 -4.20 14.92 15.57
CA PRO A 51 -2.74 14.83 15.62
C PRO A 51 -2.23 13.88 16.72
N ASP A 52 -2.99 13.72 17.80
CA ASP A 52 -2.63 12.85 18.92
C ASP A 52 -3.04 11.38 18.71
N LYS A 53 -3.74 11.05 17.62
CA LYS A 53 -4.18 9.68 17.37
C LYS A 53 -2.96 8.81 17.05
N SER A 54 -2.80 7.75 17.82
CA SER A 54 -1.66 6.86 17.67
C SER A 54 -1.80 6.00 16.42
N ILE A 55 -0.77 5.98 15.60
CA ILE A 55 -0.66 5.05 14.47
C ILE A 55 0.33 3.97 14.89
N ARG A 56 -0.05 2.70 14.69
CA ARG A 56 0.87 1.58 14.87
C ARG A 56 0.97 0.87 13.53
N VAL A 57 1.97 1.26 12.76
CA VAL A 57 2.38 0.51 11.58
C VAL A 57 3.70 -0.13 11.95
N SER A 58 3.69 -1.46 12.11
CA SER A 58 4.89 -2.22 12.41
C SER A 58 5.98 -1.90 11.38
N GLY A 59 7.18 -1.56 11.86
CA GLY A 59 8.32 -1.16 11.02
C GLY A 59 8.50 0.36 10.80
N ILE A 60 7.54 1.21 11.18
CA ILE A 60 7.67 2.67 11.06
C ILE A 60 7.72 3.32 12.45
N PRO A 61 8.75 4.12 12.78
CA PRO A 61 8.88 4.80 14.08
C PRO A 61 8.04 6.09 14.12
N LEU A 62 6.76 6.01 13.75
CA LEU A 62 5.82 7.12 13.81
C LEU A 62 4.69 6.74 14.76
N ASP A 63 4.63 7.40 15.90
CA ASP A 63 3.72 7.04 16.98
C ASP A 63 2.38 7.78 16.89
N SER A 64 2.29 8.87 16.11
CA SER A 64 1.08 9.68 16.00
C SER A 64 0.90 10.36 14.64
N CYS A 65 -0.35 10.67 14.32
CA CYS A 65 -0.73 11.44 13.14
C CYS A 65 -0.01 12.79 13.01
N GLY A 66 0.27 13.47 14.13
CA GLY A 66 1.04 14.72 14.13
C GLY A 66 2.52 14.52 13.75
N GLN A 67 3.13 13.40 14.14
CA GLN A 67 4.49 13.06 13.71
C GLN A 67 4.53 12.71 12.22
N VAL A 68 3.50 12.01 11.73
CA VAL A 68 3.31 11.71 10.31
C VAL A 68 3.18 13.00 9.49
N GLU A 69 2.40 13.98 9.95
CA GLU A 69 2.27 15.30 9.32
C GLU A 69 3.60 16.06 9.26
N ALA A 70 4.35 16.09 10.36
CA ALA A 70 5.65 16.76 10.39
C ALA A 70 6.67 16.11 9.44
N THR A 71 6.63 14.78 9.32
CA THR A 71 7.56 14.01 8.48
C THR A 71 7.18 14.11 7.01
N THR A 72 5.88 14.09 6.67
CA THR A 72 5.39 14.20 5.30
C THR A 72 5.69 15.54 4.66
N ALA A 73 5.73 16.62 5.44
CA ALA A 73 6.08 17.94 4.91
C ALA A 73 7.47 17.97 4.22
N LEU A 74 8.35 17.01 4.53
CA LEU A 74 9.67 16.85 3.92
C LEU A 74 9.66 16.00 2.64
N LEU A 75 8.56 15.29 2.37
CA LEU A 75 8.42 14.42 1.21
C LEU A 75 8.01 15.20 -0.03
N ARG A 76 8.45 14.70 -1.18
CA ARG A 76 7.98 15.19 -2.48
C ARG A 76 6.54 14.72 -2.69
N PRO A 77 5.65 15.58 -3.22
CA PRO A 77 4.26 15.19 -3.51
C PRO A 77 4.15 13.93 -4.38
N GLU A 78 5.03 13.80 -5.38
CA GLU A 78 5.04 12.70 -6.35
C GLU A 78 5.80 11.44 -5.85
N SER A 79 6.02 11.31 -4.54
CA SER A 79 6.72 10.13 -4.00
C SER A 79 5.74 9.05 -3.57
N THR A 80 6.07 7.78 -3.79
CA THR A 80 5.26 6.64 -3.34
C THR A 80 5.01 6.65 -1.83
N LEU A 81 5.95 7.22 -1.07
CA LEU A 81 5.80 7.41 0.36
C LEU A 81 4.75 8.49 0.68
N CYS A 82 4.62 9.52 -0.15
CA CYS A 82 3.53 10.49 -0.04
C CYS A 82 2.17 9.83 -0.28
N ASP A 83 2.06 9.01 -1.34
CA ASP A 83 0.83 8.26 -1.64
C ASP A 83 0.45 7.34 -0.48
N THR A 84 1.45 6.65 0.10
CA THR A 84 1.25 5.77 1.27
C THR A 84 0.77 6.55 2.50
N VAL A 85 1.26 7.77 2.73
CA VAL A 85 0.80 8.55 3.87
C VAL A 85 -0.56 9.18 3.62
N GLN A 86 -0.82 9.63 2.40
CA GLN A 86 -2.15 10.11 2.02
C GLN A 86 -3.20 9.02 2.13
N SER A 87 -2.82 7.76 1.84
CA SER A 87 -3.74 6.64 1.98
C SER A 87 -4.19 6.40 3.41
N ILE A 88 -3.35 6.68 4.41
CA ILE A 88 -3.75 6.60 5.82
C ILE A 88 -4.37 7.90 6.34
N GLY A 89 -4.56 8.94 5.51
CA GLY A 89 -5.04 10.25 5.94
C GLY A 89 -6.40 10.17 6.66
N SER A 90 -7.32 9.33 6.19
CA SER A 90 -8.62 9.16 6.86
C SER A 90 -8.50 8.55 8.25
N PHE A 91 -7.46 7.76 8.53
CA PHE A 91 -7.16 7.28 9.87
C PHE A 91 -6.96 8.46 10.83
N CYS A 92 -6.30 9.52 10.34
CA CYS A 92 -6.04 10.77 11.05
C CYS A 92 -7.20 11.77 11.02
N GLY A 93 -8.37 11.37 10.52
CA GLY A 93 -9.58 12.19 10.47
C GLY A 93 -9.69 13.09 9.25
N CYS A 94 -8.83 12.91 8.24
CA CYS A 94 -8.98 13.60 6.97
C CYS A 94 -10.28 13.18 6.26
N ASN A 95 -10.81 14.07 5.42
CA ASN A 95 -12.02 13.79 4.66
C ASN A 95 -11.80 12.65 3.65
N VAL A 96 -12.84 11.84 3.47
CA VAL A 96 -12.87 10.71 2.56
C VAL A 96 -13.68 11.07 1.32
N SER A 97 -13.26 10.63 0.13
CA SER A 97 -14.00 10.84 -1.12
C SER A 97 -15.32 10.06 -1.11
N PRO A 98 -16.43 10.58 -1.64
CA PRO A 98 -17.67 9.80 -1.79
C PRO A 98 -17.53 8.63 -2.78
N THR A 99 -16.46 8.59 -3.58
CA THR A 99 -16.15 7.48 -4.50
C THR A 99 -15.12 6.51 -3.94
N SER A 100 -14.67 6.71 -2.71
CA SER A 100 -13.66 5.85 -2.11
C SER A 100 -14.20 4.46 -1.80
N CYS A 101 -13.31 3.48 -1.78
CA CYS A 101 -13.61 2.17 -1.25
C CYS A 101 -13.80 2.21 0.27
N SER A 102 -14.77 1.45 0.77
CA SER A 102 -14.92 1.09 2.19
C SER A 102 -14.85 -0.42 2.33
N LEU A 103 -14.35 -0.91 3.46
CA LEU A 103 -14.24 -2.34 3.77
C LEU A 103 -15.61 -3.00 3.92
N CYS A 104 -16.62 -2.26 4.38
CA CYS A 104 -18.00 -2.73 4.37
C CYS A 104 -18.65 -2.41 3.01
N TRP A 105 -19.13 -3.45 2.33
CA TRP A 105 -19.70 -3.36 0.98
C TRP A 105 -20.92 -2.43 0.86
N ASP A 106 -21.70 -2.31 1.94
CA ASP A 106 -22.94 -1.54 1.98
C ASP A 106 -22.72 -0.04 2.22
N GLN A 107 -21.46 0.39 2.42
CA GLN A 107 -21.02 1.77 2.69
C GLN A 107 -21.71 2.45 3.88
N THR A 108 -22.52 1.71 4.63
CA THR A 108 -23.39 2.23 5.69
C THR A 108 -23.08 1.56 7.01
N SER A 109 -22.66 0.29 6.97
CA SER A 109 -22.11 -0.39 8.12
C SER A 109 -20.72 0.13 8.43
N GLN A 110 -20.40 0.12 9.72
CA GLN A 110 -19.08 0.47 10.21
C GLN A 110 -18.33 -0.79 10.59
N VAL A 111 -17.01 -0.77 10.35
CA VAL A 111 -16.08 -1.76 10.88
C VAL A 111 -16.18 -1.78 12.41
N THR A 112 -16.55 -2.94 12.96
CA THR A 112 -16.73 -3.14 14.41
C THR A 112 -15.47 -3.70 15.06
N ASN A 113 -14.75 -4.60 14.39
CA ASN A 113 -13.51 -5.20 14.89
C ASN A 113 -12.26 -4.38 14.50
N ARG A 114 -12.28 -3.07 14.77
CA ARG A 114 -11.27 -2.10 14.28
C ARG A 114 -9.81 -2.46 14.60
N THR A 115 -9.56 -3.03 15.78
CA THR A 115 -8.21 -3.35 16.26
C THR A 115 -7.76 -4.77 15.93
N LEU A 116 -8.56 -5.54 15.17
CA LEU A 116 -8.17 -6.89 14.76
C LEU A 116 -6.98 -6.78 13.80
N GLU A 117 -5.89 -7.47 14.12
CA GLU A 117 -4.70 -7.57 13.28
C GLU A 117 -4.95 -8.59 12.15
N LEU A 118 -4.40 -8.28 10.97
CA LEU A 118 -4.54 -9.05 9.73
C LEU A 118 -3.17 -9.60 9.30
N PRO A 119 -2.60 -10.58 10.02
CA PRO A 119 -1.22 -11.01 9.84
C PRO A 119 -0.94 -11.66 8.48
N SER A 120 -1.97 -12.21 7.83
CA SER A 120 -1.85 -12.94 6.57
C SER A 120 -2.33 -12.14 5.35
N TYR A 121 -2.76 -10.90 5.55
CA TYR A 121 -3.27 -10.07 4.46
C TYR A 121 -2.09 -9.32 3.80
N PRO A 122 -1.93 -9.38 2.46
CA PRO A 122 -0.77 -8.82 1.79
C PRO A 122 -0.77 -7.29 1.86
N ALA A 123 -0.12 -6.74 2.88
CA ALA A 123 0.01 -5.28 3.04
C ALA A 123 0.72 -4.64 1.84
N ASP A 124 1.60 -5.39 1.17
CA ASP A 124 2.34 -4.97 -0.01
C ASP A 124 1.45 -4.63 -1.21
N ASP A 125 0.24 -5.20 -1.29
CA ASP A 125 -0.70 -4.90 -2.39
C ASP A 125 -1.42 -3.55 -2.22
N PHE A 126 -1.47 -3.05 -0.99
CA PHE A 126 -2.22 -1.85 -0.60
C PHE A 126 -1.33 -0.65 -0.27
N LEU A 127 -0.14 -0.91 0.27
CA LEU A 127 0.84 0.12 0.57
C LEU A 127 1.81 0.23 -0.61
N ALA A 128 2.06 1.46 -1.10
CA ALA A 128 3.00 1.68 -2.20
C ALA A 128 4.48 1.41 -1.81
N THR A 129 4.72 1.00 -0.56
CA THR A 129 6.05 0.70 -0.02
C THR A 129 6.00 -0.69 0.61
N SER A 130 6.89 -1.59 0.18
CA SER A 130 7.06 -2.89 0.81
C SER A 130 7.68 -2.70 2.20
N LEU A 131 6.84 -2.78 3.22
CA LEU A 131 7.26 -2.71 4.61
C LEU A 131 7.35 -4.15 5.12
N PRO A 132 8.56 -4.70 5.27
CA PRO A 132 8.71 -6.03 5.85
C PRO A 132 8.05 -6.01 7.24
N GLU A 133 7.10 -6.92 7.45
CA GLU A 133 6.40 -7.14 8.72
C GLU A 133 5.37 -6.07 9.12
N ALA A 134 4.88 -5.25 8.19
CA ALA A 134 3.75 -4.36 8.48
C ALA A 134 2.45 -5.17 8.70
N SER A 135 2.09 -5.37 9.97
CA SER A 135 0.76 -5.88 10.35
C SER A 135 -0.28 -4.77 10.19
N LEU A 136 -1.27 -4.98 9.33
CA LEU A 136 -2.42 -4.08 9.22
C LEU A 136 -3.48 -4.43 10.25
N THR A 137 -4.17 -3.42 10.77
CA THR A 137 -5.43 -3.61 11.50
C THR A 137 -6.61 -3.36 10.58
N CYS A 138 -7.81 -3.82 10.92
CA CYS A 138 -9.02 -3.48 10.19
C CYS A 138 -9.23 -1.96 10.02
N GLU A 139 -8.89 -1.16 11.04
CA GLU A 139 -9.00 0.30 10.97
C GLU A 139 -7.97 0.92 10.02
N THR A 140 -6.75 0.41 10.01
CA THR A 140 -5.70 0.88 9.08
C THR A 140 -6.02 0.45 7.66
N LEU A 141 -6.50 -0.77 7.45
CA LEU A 141 -6.92 -1.25 6.13
C LEU A 141 -8.10 -0.41 5.61
N GLU A 142 -9.12 -0.16 6.43
CA GLU A 142 -10.23 0.74 6.08
C GLU A 142 -9.73 2.10 5.63
N ALA A 143 -8.75 2.66 6.35
CA ALA A 143 -8.16 3.93 5.97
C ALA A 143 -7.48 3.86 4.60
N VAL A 144 -6.66 2.84 4.35
CA VAL A 144 -5.99 2.67 3.05
C VAL A 144 -7.01 2.50 1.92
N LEU A 145 -8.09 1.74 2.14
CA LEU A 145 -9.16 1.59 1.15
C LEU A 145 -9.82 2.93 0.79
N HIS A 146 -9.88 3.90 1.71
CA HIS A 146 -10.42 5.23 1.38
C HIS A 146 -9.62 5.99 0.31
N SER A 147 -8.40 5.56 0.00
CA SER A 147 -7.59 6.11 -1.10
C SER A 147 -7.79 5.42 -2.45
N ILE A 148 -8.48 4.29 -2.45
CA ILE A 148 -8.75 3.47 -3.62
C ILE A 148 -10.17 3.80 -4.12
N ASP A 149 -10.38 3.74 -5.44
CA ASP A 149 -11.72 3.89 -5.99
C ASP A 149 -12.58 2.67 -5.64
N LYS A 150 -13.86 2.89 -5.35
CA LYS A 150 -14.81 1.81 -4.99
C LYS A 150 -14.98 0.76 -6.10
N ASP A 151 -14.72 1.11 -7.36
CA ASP A 151 -14.86 0.23 -8.51
C ASP A 151 -13.53 -0.49 -8.84
N ASP A 152 -12.46 -0.25 -8.08
CA ASP A 152 -11.19 -0.95 -8.21
C ASP A 152 -11.31 -2.41 -7.76
N PRO A 153 -10.79 -3.40 -8.50
CA PRO A 153 -10.83 -4.81 -8.10
C PRO A 153 -10.25 -5.06 -6.71
N LYS A 154 -9.20 -4.30 -6.29
CA LYS A 154 -8.63 -4.41 -4.94
C LYS A 154 -9.62 -4.06 -3.85
N CYS A 155 -10.55 -3.14 -4.14
CA CYS A 155 -11.63 -2.80 -3.21
C CYS A 155 -12.52 -4.02 -2.97
N HIS A 156 -12.94 -4.68 -4.06
CA HIS A 156 -13.80 -5.86 -3.98
C HIS A 156 -13.12 -7.04 -3.29
N ASP A 157 -11.84 -7.27 -3.58
CA ASP A 157 -11.06 -8.33 -2.93
C ASP A 157 -10.96 -8.08 -1.42
N ALA A 158 -10.64 -6.86 -0.99
CA ALA A 158 -10.58 -6.52 0.44
C ALA A 158 -11.94 -6.66 1.15
N GLN A 159 -13.02 -6.17 0.53
CA GLN A 159 -14.38 -6.33 1.06
C GLN A 159 -14.77 -7.80 1.23
N PHE A 160 -14.32 -8.65 0.31
CA PHE A 160 -14.64 -10.08 0.29
C PHE A 160 -13.81 -10.86 1.31
N ASP A 161 -12.49 -10.71 1.26
CA ASP A 161 -11.56 -11.50 2.06
C ASP A 161 -11.56 -11.11 3.54
N VAL A 162 -11.75 -9.81 3.82
CA VAL A 162 -11.49 -9.24 5.14
C VAL A 162 -12.72 -8.58 5.75
N GLY A 163 -13.73 -8.21 4.96
CA GLY A 163 -14.92 -7.52 5.44
C GLY A 163 -15.61 -8.22 6.60
N GLU A 164 -15.85 -9.53 6.49
CA GLU A 164 -16.50 -10.31 7.56
C GLU A 164 -15.65 -10.41 8.82
N LEU A 165 -14.32 -10.60 8.68
CA LEU A 165 -13.39 -10.63 9.82
C LEU A 165 -13.40 -9.31 10.60
N CYS A 166 -13.49 -8.21 9.87
CA CYS A 166 -13.58 -6.86 10.42
C CYS A 166 -14.99 -6.49 10.92
N GLY A 167 -15.95 -7.42 10.84
CA GLY A 167 -17.29 -7.31 11.39
C GLY A 167 -18.25 -6.50 10.51
N CYS A 168 -18.00 -6.45 9.20
CA CYS A 168 -18.96 -5.98 8.21
C CYS A 168 -20.05 -7.04 7.96
N PRO A 169 -21.27 -6.63 7.53
CA PRO A 169 -22.31 -7.59 7.16
C PRO A 169 -21.90 -8.39 5.92
N PRO A 170 -22.37 -9.64 5.80
CA PRO A 170 -22.05 -10.49 4.66
C PRO A 170 -22.55 -9.85 3.36
N ASN A 171 -21.70 -9.86 2.33
CA ASN A 171 -22.06 -9.35 1.02
C ASN A 171 -23.06 -10.30 0.33
N PRO A 172 -24.27 -9.83 -0.07
CA PRO A 172 -25.28 -10.69 -0.67
C PRO A 172 -24.86 -11.30 -2.01
N THR A 173 -23.92 -10.67 -2.73
CA THR A 173 -23.39 -11.22 -4.00
C THR A 173 -22.48 -12.42 -3.76
N ASN A 174 -21.95 -12.59 -2.54
CA ASN A 174 -21.06 -13.68 -2.16
C ASN A 174 -21.77 -15.05 -2.18
N ARG A 175 -23.09 -15.11 -1.93
CA ARG A 175 -23.83 -16.39 -1.89
C ARG A 175 -23.83 -17.21 -3.18
N SER A 176 -23.39 -16.65 -4.31
CA SER A 176 -23.37 -17.35 -5.60
C SER A 176 -21.98 -17.84 -6.06
N ARG A 177 -20.90 -17.55 -5.33
CA ARG A 177 -19.55 -18.10 -5.61
C ARG A 177 -19.16 -19.22 -4.64
N ILE A 178 -20.10 -20.10 -4.29
CA ILE A 178 -19.70 -21.42 -3.81
C ILE A 178 -19.13 -22.10 -5.07
N PRO A 179 -17.82 -22.41 -5.14
CA PRO A 179 -17.27 -23.18 -6.25
C PRO A 179 -18.10 -24.45 -6.33
N ASN A 180 -18.72 -24.70 -7.47
CA ASN A 180 -19.43 -25.95 -7.64
C ASN A 180 -18.34 -27.03 -7.53
N PRO A 181 -18.43 -28.00 -6.62
CA PRO A 181 -17.39 -29.01 -6.44
C PRO A 181 -17.15 -29.85 -7.71
N ASP A 182 -18.03 -29.72 -8.71
CA ASP A 182 -17.93 -30.35 -10.02
C ASP A 182 -17.02 -29.56 -11.02
N ASP A 183 -16.56 -28.35 -10.69
CA ASP A 183 -15.70 -27.52 -11.56
C ASP A 183 -14.18 -27.78 -11.33
N GLU A 184 -13.80 -28.66 -10.39
CA GLU A 184 -12.39 -28.97 -10.08
C GLU A 184 -11.74 -30.01 -11.02
N ASP A 185 -12.52 -30.72 -11.86
CA ASP A 185 -11.99 -31.83 -12.67
C ASP A 185 -11.38 -31.43 -14.03
N ASP A 186 -11.63 -30.21 -14.53
CA ASP A 186 -11.22 -29.84 -15.90
C ASP A 186 -9.86 -29.11 -16.01
N GLN A 187 -9.22 -28.71 -14.91
CA GLN A 187 -7.93 -27.98 -14.96
C GLN A 187 -6.68 -28.87 -14.82
N GLN A 188 -6.80 -30.18 -14.63
CA GLN A 188 -5.63 -31.09 -14.58
C GLN A 188 -5.20 -31.66 -15.96
N GLN A 189 -5.81 -31.27 -17.09
CA GLN A 189 -5.55 -31.91 -18.39
C GLN A 189 -4.87 -31.05 -19.47
N GLN A 190 -4.06 -30.04 -19.11
CA GLN A 190 -3.21 -29.30 -20.06
C GLN A 190 -1.71 -29.28 -19.75
N LEU A 191 -1.20 -30.25 -18.99
CA LEU A 191 0.23 -30.63 -19.01
C LEU A 191 0.38 -31.98 -19.71
N GLY A 192 0.21 -31.99 -21.03
CA GLY A 192 0.46 -33.14 -21.89
C GLY A 192 0.99 -32.68 -23.24
N ASP A 193 2.18 -33.17 -23.59
CA ASP A 193 2.79 -33.21 -24.91
C ASP A 193 3.48 -31.92 -25.42
N LYS A 194 4.69 -31.67 -24.91
CA LYS A 194 5.78 -31.14 -25.71
C LYS A 194 7.02 -32.03 -25.56
N ASP A 195 6.98 -33.16 -26.25
CA ASP A 195 8.14 -33.97 -26.53
C ASP A 195 8.91 -33.37 -27.72
N GLY A 196 10.24 -33.30 -27.60
CA GLY A 196 11.18 -33.10 -28.69
C GLY A 196 12.02 -31.83 -28.57
N GLU A 197 13.21 -31.92 -27.96
CA GLU A 197 14.44 -32.20 -28.71
C GLU A 197 15.62 -32.34 -27.71
N ASP A 198 16.37 -33.41 -27.87
CA ASP A 198 17.57 -33.76 -27.09
C ASP A 198 18.68 -32.70 -27.26
N ASP A 199 19.26 -32.22 -26.16
CA ASP A 199 20.72 -32.07 -26.12
C ASP A 199 21.27 -32.31 -24.71
N SER A 200 22.19 -33.26 -24.67
CA SER A 200 22.91 -33.77 -23.52
C SER A 200 23.89 -32.75 -22.97
N THR A 201 23.75 -32.36 -21.70
CA THR A 201 24.94 -32.02 -20.90
C THR A 201 24.73 -32.38 -19.43
N ASP A 202 25.60 -33.27 -18.96
CA ASP A 202 25.83 -33.67 -17.57
C ASP A 202 25.81 -32.50 -16.58
N SER A 203 25.03 -32.62 -15.52
CA SER A 203 25.43 -32.14 -14.18
C SER A 203 24.53 -32.69 -13.07
N ASN A 204 25.11 -33.64 -12.32
CA ASN A 204 24.92 -33.91 -10.90
C ASN A 204 23.53 -33.69 -10.28
N ARG A 205 22.73 -34.76 -10.28
CA ARG A 205 21.67 -34.98 -9.28
C ARG A 205 22.26 -35.41 -7.94
N CYS A 206 22.05 -34.61 -6.91
CA CYS A 206 21.90 -35.11 -5.54
C CYS A 206 20.39 -35.26 -5.26
N SER A 207 19.88 -36.47 -5.48
CA SER A 207 18.59 -36.96 -4.98
C SER A 207 18.81 -37.54 -3.59
N LEU A 208 18.03 -37.15 -2.58
CA LEU A 208 17.75 -37.80 -1.26
C LEU A 208 17.08 -36.70 -0.40
N CYS A 209 15.83 -36.73 0.07
CA CYS A 209 14.84 -37.77 0.27
C CYS A 209 13.42 -37.19 0.14
N SER A 210 12.55 -37.86 -0.62
CA SER A 210 11.10 -37.81 -0.44
C SER A 210 10.71 -38.75 0.71
N ASN A 211 9.98 -38.21 1.68
CA ASN A 211 8.96 -38.88 2.51
C ASN A 211 8.00 -37.73 2.84
N GLY A 212 6.74 -37.67 2.42
CA GLY A 212 5.78 -38.75 2.40
C GLY A 212 5.26 -38.97 3.80
N ASP A 213 4.52 -38.01 4.37
CA ASP A 213 3.54 -38.25 5.42
C ASP A 213 2.55 -37.08 5.53
N SER A 214 1.31 -37.36 5.16
CA SER A 214 0.14 -36.54 5.46
C SER A 214 -0.24 -36.77 6.92
N ALA A 215 -0.17 -35.74 7.75
CA ALA A 215 -0.77 -35.74 9.08
C ALA A 215 -1.86 -34.67 9.16
N ILE A 216 -3.10 -35.13 9.08
CA ILE A 216 -4.30 -34.40 9.49
C ILE A 216 -4.28 -34.36 11.02
N LEU A 217 -4.22 -33.17 11.63
CA LEU A 217 -4.43 -32.98 13.06
C LEU A 217 -5.25 -31.72 13.30
N TYR A 218 -6.53 -31.92 13.60
CA TYR A 218 -7.40 -30.93 14.25
C TYR A 218 -6.98 -30.76 15.73
N PRO A 219 -7.33 -29.62 16.35
CA PRO A 219 -6.72 -29.11 17.57
C PRO A 219 -7.37 -29.69 18.83
N ASP A 220 -6.57 -29.95 19.87
CA ASP A 220 -6.92 -29.79 21.28
C ASP A 220 -5.83 -30.37 22.20
N ARG A 221 -4.83 -29.56 22.60
CA ARG A 221 -4.24 -29.50 23.96
C ARG A 221 -2.94 -28.69 24.01
N PRO A 222 -2.65 -28.02 25.15
CA PRO A 222 -1.43 -27.23 25.32
C PRO A 222 -0.27 -28.13 25.78
N LEU A 223 0.90 -27.93 25.18
CA LEU A 223 2.16 -28.45 25.69
C LEU A 223 3.16 -27.30 25.87
N ASN A 224 3.45 -27.04 27.15
CA ASN A 224 4.68 -26.41 27.62
C ASN A 224 5.88 -27.33 27.35
N VAL A 225 7.09 -26.76 27.55
CA VAL A 225 8.46 -27.35 27.48
C VAL A 225 9.10 -27.06 26.11
N ALA A 226 9.88 -25.98 25.98
CA ALA A 226 11.25 -25.75 26.46
C ALA A 226 12.32 -26.56 25.71
N ASP A 227 13.25 -25.78 25.15
CA ASP A 227 14.66 -26.08 24.89
C ASP A 227 15.08 -26.69 23.53
N SER A 228 16.25 -26.19 23.09
CA SER A 228 17.14 -26.65 22.01
C SER A 228 16.69 -26.42 20.56
N THR A 229 17.50 -26.02 19.58
CA THR A 229 18.91 -25.59 19.51
C THR A 229 19.13 -25.04 18.09
N ASN A 230 19.85 -23.92 18.00
CA ASN A 230 20.81 -23.54 16.95
C ASN A 230 20.96 -24.45 15.72
N ILE A 231 20.58 -23.97 14.53
CA ILE A 231 21.13 -24.45 13.24
C ILE A 231 21.63 -23.23 12.48
N SER A 232 22.95 -23.08 12.48
CA SER A 232 23.73 -22.17 11.64
C SER A 232 23.99 -22.88 10.31
N CYS A 233 23.60 -22.25 9.20
CA CYS A 233 24.10 -22.62 7.88
C CYS A 233 25.34 -21.77 7.58
N MET A 234 26.50 -22.41 7.57
CA MET A 234 27.78 -21.85 7.12
C MET A 234 27.87 -21.85 5.60
N ASP A 235 28.33 -20.73 5.04
CA ASP A 235 28.88 -20.58 3.70
C ASP A 235 30.07 -21.50 3.46
N TRP A 236 30.14 -22.16 2.29
CA TRP A 236 31.40 -22.58 1.68
C TRP A 236 31.41 -22.30 0.17
N VAL A 237 32.60 -21.83 -0.25
CA VAL A 237 33.10 -21.32 -1.54
C VAL A 237 32.78 -22.18 -2.76
#